data_AF-A0A963A8G8-F1
#
_entry.id   AF-A0A963A8G8-F1
#
_cell.length_a   1.000
_cell.length_b   1.000
_cell.length_c   1.000
_cell.angle_alpha   90.00
_cell.angle_beta   90.00
_cell.angle_gamma   90.00
#
_symmetry.space_group_name_H-M   'P 1'
#
loop_
_entity.id
_entity.type
_entity.pdbx_description
1 polymer ?
#
loop_
_entity_poly.entity_id
_entity_poly.type
_entity_poly.pdbx_seq_one_letter_code
_entity_poly.pdbx_strand_id
1 'polypeptide(L)' 'MANAAGQHRESDAQFVARMESQCFQIQRYRWHARLVEGRALSEDEAAREWIQRYAANFAQTGAGIDSA' A
#
# COMPACT_ATOMS: atom_id res chain seq x y z
N MET A 1 16.84 25.28 21.90
CA MET A 1 15.94 24.51 22.78
C MET A 1 15.38 23.35 21.97
N ALA A 2 15.43 22.15 22.53
CA ALA A 2 15.20 20.89 21.83
C ALA A 2 13.71 20.46 21.87
N ASN A 3 13.24 19.98 20.72
CA ASN A 3 12.50 18.73 20.52
C ASN A 3 11.05 18.59 21.03
N ALA A 4 10.13 18.37 20.09
CA ALA A 4 9.22 17.22 20.11
C ALA A 4 8.44 17.18 18.78
N ALA A 5 9.07 16.65 17.73
CA ALA A 5 8.34 16.18 16.56
C ALA A 5 7.45 15.01 17.03
N GLY A 6 6.15 15.26 17.13
CA GLY A 6 5.17 14.23 17.48
C GLY A 6 5.16 13.15 16.41
N GLN A 7 5.81 12.02 16.68
CA GLN A 7 5.67 10.82 15.87
C GLN A 7 4.23 10.31 16.03
N HIS A 8 3.43 10.47 14.98
CA HIS A 8 2.07 9.96 14.93
C HIS A 8 2.12 8.43 14.93
N ARG A 9 1.93 7.79 16.09
CA ARG A 9 1.92 6.33 16.21
C ARG A 9 0.59 5.85 15.63
N GLU A 10 0.64 5.32 14.41
CA GLU A 10 -0.47 4.59 13.81
C GLU A 10 -0.98 3.53 14.81
N SER A 11 -2.29 3.45 15.00
CA SER A 11 -2.89 2.40 15.83
C SER A 11 -2.77 1.05 15.12
N ASP A 12 -2.58 -0.03 15.88
CA ASP A 12 -2.54 -1.39 15.33
C ASP A 12 -3.75 -1.69 14.44
N ALA A 13 -4.94 -1.17 14.78
CA ALA A 13 -6.14 -1.33 13.96
C ALA A 13 -6.05 -0.61 12.60
N GLN A 14 -5.46 0.59 12.55
CA GLN A 14 -5.27 1.35 11.32
C GLN A 14 -4.23 0.68 10.43
N PHE A 15 -3.15 0.19 11.04
CA PHE A 15 -2.12 -0.57 10.35
C PHE A 15 -2.70 -1.84 9.72
N VAL A 16 -3.47 -2.64 10.48
CA VAL A 16 -4.10 -3.87 9.99
C VAL A 16 -5.07 -3.57 8.85
N ALA A 17 -5.96 -2.58 9.00
CA ALA A 17 -6.90 -2.20 7.94
C ALA A 17 -6.18 -1.77 6.66
N ARG A 18 -5.05 -1.05 6.77
CA ARG A 18 -4.22 -0.70 5.62
C ARG A 18 -3.62 -1.94 4.97
N MET A 19 -3.08 -2.87 5.74
CA MET A 19 -2.50 -4.11 5.21
C MET A 19 -3.55 -4.99 4.51
N GLU A 20 -4.75 -5.12 5.07
CA GLU A 20 -5.86 -5.84 4.44
C GLU A 20 -6.26 -5.20 3.10
N SER A 21 -6.35 -3.87 3.07
CA SER A 21 -6.62 -3.12 1.84
C SER A 21 -5.56 -3.38 0.78
N GLN A 22 -4.28 -3.42 1.15
CA GLN A 22 -3.18 -3.73 0.22
C GLN A 22 -3.31 -5.14 -0.36
N CYS A 23 -3.63 -6.15 0.46
CA CYS A 23 -3.86 -7.51 -0.01
C CYS A 23 -5.00 -7.56 -1.04
N PHE A 24 -6.11 -6.84 -0.79
CA PHE A 24 -7.21 -6.75 -1.74
C PHE A 24 -6.80 -6.09 -3.07
N GLN A 25 -6.02 -5.01 -3.02
CA GLN A 25 -5.54 -4.33 -4.22
C GLN A 25 -4.58 -5.20 -5.04
N ILE A 26 -3.68 -5.95 -4.39
CA ILE A 26 -2.78 -6.90 -5.07
C ILE A 26 -3.59 -7.98 -5.79
N GLN A 27 -4.63 -8.52 -5.15
CA GLN A 27 -5.51 -9.49 -5.79
C GLN A 27 -6.21 -8.88 -7.01
N ARG A 28 -6.79 -7.69 -6.86
CA ARG A 28 -7.44 -6.98 -7.97
C ARG A 28 -6.48 -6.71 -9.12
N TYR A 29 -5.24 -6.32 -8.82
CA TYR A 29 -4.19 -6.13 -9.81
C TYR A 29 -3.87 -7.42 -10.56
N ARG A 30 -3.73 -8.54 -9.84
CA ARG A 30 -3.51 -9.86 -10.45
C ARG A 30 -4.65 -10.26 -11.38
N TRP A 31 -5.89 -10.02 -10.99
CA TRP A 31 -7.07 -10.25 -11.85
C TRP A 31 -7.05 -9.36 -13.08
N HIS A 32 -6.72 -8.08 -12.93
CA HIS A 32 -6.59 -7.16 -14.06
C HIS A 32 -5.49 -7.61 -15.04
N ALA A 33 -4.30 -7.94 -14.53
CA ALA A 33 -3.19 -8.45 -15.33
C ALA A 33 -3.61 -9.69 -16.13
N ARG A 34 -4.39 -10.58 -15.51
CA ARG A 34 -4.90 -11.78 -16.19
C ARG A 34 -5.96 -11.49 -17.25
N LEU A 35 -6.98 -10.72 -16.90
CA LEU A 35 -8.18 -10.53 -17.74
C LEU A 35 -7.98 -9.47 -18.82
N VAL A 36 -7.21 -8.43 -18.54
CA VAL A 36 -7.03 -7.28 -19.43
C VAL A 36 -5.71 -7.38 -20.19
N GLU A 37 -4.63 -7.81 -19.53
CA GLU A 37 -3.28 -7.84 -20.11
C GLU A 37 -2.87 -9.25 -20.58
N GLY A 38 -3.65 -10.29 -20.26
CA GLY A 38 -3.35 -11.68 -20.60
C GLY A 38 -2.16 -12.28 -19.84
N ARG A 39 -1.65 -11.61 -18.79
CA ARG A 39 -0.52 -12.05 -17.98
C ARG A 39 -0.99 -12.90 -16.80
N ALA A 40 -0.48 -14.12 -16.70
CA ALA A 40 -0.77 -15.00 -15.57
C ALA A 40 0.29 -14.84 -14.49
N LEU A 41 0.06 -13.92 -13.55
CA LEU A 41 0.96 -13.70 -12.41
C LEU A 41 0.66 -14.67 -11.27
N SER A 42 1.72 -15.19 -10.64
CA SER A 42 1.64 -15.76 -9.30
C SER A 42 1.35 -14.66 -8.26
N GLU A 43 1.06 -15.07 -7.02
CA GLU A 43 0.78 -14.13 -5.93
C GLU A 43 2.02 -13.32 -5.56
N ASP A 44 3.18 -13.98 -5.48
CA ASP A 44 4.47 -13.33 -5.24
C ASP A 44 4.86 -12.33 -6.33
N GLU A 45 4.64 -12.68 -7.61
CA GLU A 45 4.91 -11.77 -8.73
C GLU A 45 3.99 -10.55 -8.71
N ALA A 46 2.70 -10.76 -8.49
CA ALA A 46 1.74 -9.66 -8.39
C ALA A 46 2.08 -8.73 -7.21
N ALA A 47 2.43 -9.28 -6.05
CA ALA A 47 2.86 -8.51 -4.89
C ALA A 47 4.15 -7.72 -5.17
N ARG A 48 5.14 -8.34 -5.82
CA ARG A 48 6.41 -7.68 -6.18
C ARG A 48 6.20 -6.53 -7.15
N GLU A 49 5.43 -6.75 -8.23
CA GLU A 49 5.10 -5.70 -9.19
C GLU A 49 4.30 -4.57 -8.53
N TRP A 50 3.34 -4.91 -7.67
CA TRP A 50 2.55 -3.93 -6.93
C TRP A 50 3.43 -3.05 -6.02
N ILE A 51 4.33 -3.66 -5.24
CA ILE A 51 5.28 -2.93 -4.40
C ILE A 51 6.17 -2.02 -5.26
N GLN A 52 6.75 -2.53 -6.35
CA GLN A 52 7.61 -1.73 -7.22
C GLN A 52 6.90 -0.52 -7.82
N ARG A 53 5.62 -0.66 -8.18
CA ARG A 53 4.83 0.39 -8.83
C ARG A 53 4.25 1.41 -7.85
N TYR A 54 3.84 0.96 -6.65
CA TYR A 54 2.99 1.77 -5.77
C TYR A 54 3.59 2.01 -4.37
N ALA A 55 4.69 1.36 -3.98
CA ALA A 55 5.29 1.57 -2.65
C ALA A 55 5.71 3.02 -2.39
N ALA A 56 6.19 3.72 -3.41
CA ALA A 56 6.55 5.13 -3.31
C ALA A 56 5.36 6.01 -2.93
N ASN A 57 4.16 5.69 -3.43
CA ASN A 57 2.93 6.40 -3.10
C ASN A 57 2.48 6.12 -1.67
N PHE A 58 2.66 4.90 -1.16
CA PHE A 58 2.28 4.54 0.21
C PHE A 58 3.17 5.21 1.26
N ALA A 59 4.45 5.40 0.97
CA ALA A 59 5.35 6.14 1.86
C ALA A 59 4.93 7.62 2.02
N GLN A 60 4.24 8.20 1.03
CA GLN A 60 3.77 9.58 1.06
C GLN A 60 2.38 9.73 1.70
N THR A 61 1.50 8.73 1.61
CA THR A 61 0.16 8.79 2.24
C THR A 61 0.23 8.82 3.78
N GLY A 62 1.31 8.29 4.39
CA GLY A 62 1.56 8.47 5.82
C GLY A 62 1.94 9.90 6.23
N ALA A 63 2.24 10.79 5.28
CA ALA A 63 2.70 12.15 5.53
C ALA A 63 1.68 13.24 5.15
N GLY A 64 0.49 12.89 4.64
CA GLY A 64 -0.39 13.84 3.94
C GLY A 64 -1.85 13.88 4.36
N ILE A 65 -2.27 13.24 5.45
CA ILE A 65 -3.64 13.37 5.98
C ILE A 65 -3.67 14.46 7.05
N ASP A 66 -3.34 15.71 6.71
CA ASP A 66 -3.54 16.90 7.57
C ASP A 66 -3.61 18.17 6.71
N SER A 67 -4.51 18.18 5.72
CA SER A 67 -4.85 19.41 4.97
C SER A 67 -6.28 19.34 4.43
N ALA A 68 -7.26 19.45 5.32
CA ALA A 68 -8.59 20.00 5.05
C ALA A 68 -9.31 20.31 6.38
#